data_AF-A0A1A8S2Y8-F1
#
_entry.id   AF-A0A1A8S2Y8-F1
#
_cell.length_a   1.000
_cell.length_b   1.000
_cell.length_c   1.000
_cell.angle_alpha   90.00
_cell.angle_beta   90.00
_cell.angle_gamma   90.00
#
_symmetry.space_group_name_H-M   'P 1'
#
loop_
_entity.id
_entity.type
_entity.pdbx_description
1 polymer ?
#
loop_
_entity_poly.entity_id
_entity_poly.type
_entity_poly.pdbx_seq_one_letter_code
_entity_poly.pdbx_strand_id
1 'polypeptide(L)'
;IIWYLLRSEQLLPLLSLSKPKLKDTVITGNFYNVNTSRFNWARDQNSSLVSLEILSVEEEDAGWYFCTGVCEAGVCVNRGIHLKVIGADSAGEKVWQPCWSLGICILPAALALGFCALIGFYLCTDGWTQQKVFLAAGLVTIEE
;
A
#
# COMPACT_ATOMS: atom_id res chain seq x y z
N ILE A 1 20.84 0.82 23.22
CA ILE A 1 19.89 1.02 22.10
C ILE A 1 20.00 -0.22 21.23
N ILE A 2 18.89 -0.81 20.82
CA ILE A 2 18.90 -2.01 19.96
C ILE A 2 18.05 -1.72 18.72
N TRP A 3 18.59 -2.03 17.55
CA TRP A 3 17.90 -1.92 16.26
C TRP A 3 17.37 -3.27 15.81
N TYR A 4 16.17 -3.24 15.24
CA TYR A 4 15.45 -4.41 14.72
C TYR A 4 14.94 -4.15 13.31
N LEU A 5 14.91 -5.21 12.49
CA LEU A 5 14.19 -5.27 11.22
C LEU A 5 13.02 -6.22 11.36
N LEU A 6 11.82 -5.75 11.08
CA LEU A 6 10.65 -6.59 10.86
C LEU A 6 10.51 -6.84 9.36
N ARG A 7 10.68 -8.11 8.98
CA ARG A 7 10.55 -8.60 7.60
C ARG A 7 9.69 -9.86 7.62
N SER A 8 8.61 -9.89 6.85
CA SER A 8 7.76 -11.08 6.70
C SER A 8 7.35 -11.72 8.04
N GLU A 9 6.83 -10.91 8.97
CA GLU A 9 6.45 -11.32 10.35
C GLU A 9 7.59 -11.79 11.26
N GLN A 10 8.86 -11.65 10.84
CA GLN A 10 10.02 -11.98 11.67
C GLN A 10 10.73 -10.72 12.14
N LEU A 11 10.93 -10.62 13.46
CA LEU A 11 11.68 -9.54 14.10
C LEU A 11 13.15 -9.96 14.28
N LEU A 12 14.03 -9.37 13.47
CA LEU A 12 15.45 -9.69 13.41
C LEU A 12 16.26 -8.59 14.11
N PRO A 13 17.02 -8.90 15.18
CA PRO A 13 17.95 -7.93 15.76
C PRO A 13 19.08 -7.66 14.77
N LEU A 14 19.41 -6.39 14.54
CA LEU A 14 20.48 -5.98 13.61
C LEU A 14 21.72 -5.50 14.35
N LEU A 15 21.53 -4.65 15.37
CA LEU A 15 22.61 -3.95 16.04
C LEU A 15 22.23 -3.71 17.51
N SER A 16 23.12 -4.05 18.44
CA SER A 16 23.02 -3.66 19.84
C SER A 16 24.13 -2.71 20.21
N LEU A 17 23.74 -1.54 20.68
CA LEU A 17 24.62 -0.48 21.15
C LEU A 17 24.56 -0.43 22.67
N SER A 18 25.70 -0.70 23.30
CA SER A 18 25.85 -0.68 24.75
C SER A 18 26.89 0.35 25.17
N LYS A 19 26.64 1.03 26.29
CA LYS A 19 27.64 1.83 26.98
C LYS A 19 28.25 0.95 28.08
N PRO A 20 29.58 0.78 28.14
CA PRO A 20 30.21 0.08 29.25
C PRO A 20 29.95 0.83 30.56
N LYS A 21 29.77 0.10 31.67
CA LYS A 21 29.48 0.66 33.00
C LYS A 21 30.66 1.42 33.63
N LEU A 22 31.85 1.36 33.02
CA LEU A 22 33.12 1.79 33.60
C LEU A 22 33.67 3.01 32.86
N LYS A 23 33.35 4.24 33.32
CA LYS A 23 33.97 5.56 32.99
C LYS A 23 34.32 5.89 31.52
N ASP A 24 34.06 5.00 30.60
CA ASP A 24 34.50 5.02 29.23
C ASP A 24 33.34 5.57 28.39
N THR A 25 33.60 6.66 27.70
CA THR A 25 32.64 7.35 26.85
C THR A 25 32.41 6.61 25.53
N VAL A 26 33.22 5.58 25.26
CA VAL A 26 33.16 4.77 24.04
C VAL A 26 31.95 3.84 24.06
N ILE A 27 31.16 3.89 23.00
CA ILE A 27 29.97 3.05 22.82
C ILE A 27 30.36 1.91 21.90
N THR A 28 30.06 0.70 22.33
CA THR A 28 30.33 -0.48 21.54
C THR A 28 29.06 -0.91 20.83
N GLY A 29 29.16 -1.07 19.51
CA GLY A 29 28.09 -1.61 18.67
C GLY A 29 28.42 -3.04 18.24
N ASN A 30 27.51 -3.96 18.53
CA ASN A 30 27.59 -5.35 18.12
C ASN A 30 26.50 -5.65 17.08
N PHE A 31 26.90 -6.06 15.89
CA PHE A 31 26.00 -6.46 14.82
C PHE A 31 25.56 -7.92 14.96
N TYR A 32 24.32 -8.23 14.58
CA TYR A 32 23.75 -9.58 14.58
C TYR A 32 23.19 -9.89 13.22
N ASN A 33 23.59 -11.04 12.65
CA ASN A 33 23.00 -11.60 11.43
C ASN A 33 22.93 -10.61 10.25
N VAL A 34 23.86 -9.66 10.17
CA VAL A 34 23.99 -8.68 9.09
C VAL A 34 25.40 -8.66 8.55
N ASN A 35 25.53 -8.33 7.27
CA ASN A 35 26.82 -8.14 6.63
C ASN A 35 27.43 -6.81 7.10
N THR A 36 28.46 -6.87 7.95
CA THR A 36 29.13 -5.69 8.52
C THR A 36 29.92 -4.88 7.50
N SER A 37 30.05 -5.36 6.25
CA SER A 37 30.60 -4.54 5.16
C SER A 37 29.59 -3.54 4.59
N ARG A 38 28.28 -3.85 4.70
CA ARG A 38 27.18 -2.99 4.25
C ARG A 38 26.55 -2.22 5.41
N PHE A 39 26.46 -2.82 6.60
CA PHE A 39 25.84 -2.18 7.76
C PHE A 39 26.87 -1.48 8.64
N ASN A 40 26.61 -0.21 8.95
CA ASN A 40 27.41 0.59 9.86
C ASN A 40 26.50 1.34 10.86
N TRP A 41 27.11 2.00 11.85
CA TRP A 41 26.39 2.89 12.76
C TRP A 41 27.23 4.11 13.05
N ALA A 42 26.56 5.25 13.26
CA ALA A 42 27.22 6.47 13.65
C ALA A 42 26.52 7.08 14.85
N ARG A 43 27.31 7.79 15.66
CA ARG A 43 26.79 8.65 16.71
C ARG A 43 27.07 10.09 16.30
N ASP A 44 26.02 10.90 16.38
CA ASP A 44 26.21 12.33 16.28
C ASP A 44 27.02 12.83 17.49
N GLN A 45 28.04 13.65 17.25
CA GLN A 45 28.89 14.19 18.31
C GLN A 45 28.20 15.32 19.08
N ASN A 46 27.26 16.01 18.42
CA ASN A 46 26.56 17.18 18.97
C ASN A 46 25.20 16.82 19.59
N SER A 47 24.66 15.65 19.28
CA SER A 47 23.40 15.16 19.84
C SER A 47 23.56 13.76 20.43
N SER A 48 22.63 13.34 21.28
CA SER A 48 22.63 11.98 21.83
C SER A 48 22.06 10.94 20.84
N LEU A 49 21.88 11.32 19.58
CA LEU A 49 21.29 10.49 18.54
C LEU A 49 22.28 9.44 18.02
N VAL A 50 21.74 8.30 17.66
CA VAL A 50 22.49 7.20 17.03
C VAL A 50 21.76 6.78 15.77
N SER A 51 22.48 6.73 14.66
CA SER A 51 21.99 6.29 13.35
C SER A 51 22.44 4.86 13.05
N LEU A 52 21.57 4.13 12.36
CA LEU A 52 21.92 2.91 11.64
C LEU A 52 22.14 3.29 10.18
N GLU A 53 23.25 2.85 9.60
CA GLU A 53 23.64 3.15 8.22
C GLU A 53 23.66 1.85 7.41
N ILE A 54 23.09 1.90 6.21
CA ILE A 54 23.07 0.80 5.25
C ILE A 54 23.74 1.31 3.98
N LEU A 55 24.92 0.79 3.70
CA LEU A 55 25.70 1.04 2.49
C LEU A 55 25.23 0.06 1.42
N SER A 56 25.03 0.57 0.20
CA SER A 56 24.56 -0.23 -0.95
C SER A 56 23.27 -0.99 -0.60
N VAL A 57 22.17 -0.22 -0.49
CA VAL A 57 20.83 -0.76 -0.18
C VAL A 57 20.39 -1.74 -1.28
N GLU A 58 19.98 -2.93 -0.88
CA GLU A 58 19.48 -4.01 -1.75
C GLU A 58 17.98 -4.24 -1.50
N GLU A 59 17.28 -4.90 -2.43
CA GLU A 59 15.84 -5.19 -2.28
C GLU A 59 15.53 -5.98 -1.02
N GLU A 60 16.44 -6.85 -0.59
CA GLU A 60 16.31 -7.60 0.65
C GLU A 60 16.23 -6.67 1.87
N ASP A 61 16.88 -5.51 1.86
CA ASP A 61 16.85 -4.58 3.00
C ASP A 61 15.47 -3.92 3.19
N ALA A 62 14.52 -4.11 2.28
CA ALA A 62 13.16 -3.61 2.45
C ALA A 62 12.48 -4.20 3.70
N GLY A 63 11.77 -3.34 4.43
CA GLY A 63 11.05 -3.72 5.64
C GLY A 63 10.88 -2.59 6.64
N TRP A 64 10.44 -2.94 7.85
CA TRP A 64 10.22 -1.98 8.93
C TRP A 64 11.36 -2.01 9.94
N TYR A 65 11.98 -0.87 10.16
CA TYR A 65 13.08 -0.70 11.09
C TYR A 65 12.59 -0.06 12.39
N PHE A 66 12.97 -0.68 13.51
CA PHE A 66 12.64 -0.19 14.85
C PHE A 66 13.91 -0.03 15.67
N CYS A 67 13.91 0.94 16.58
CA CYS A 67 14.93 1.06 17.59
C CYS A 67 14.28 1.11 18.98
N THR A 68 14.94 0.47 19.93
CA THR A 68 14.54 0.42 21.33
C THR A 68 15.65 0.98 22.20
N GLY A 69 15.30 1.61 23.31
CA GLY A 69 16.27 2.20 24.23
C GLY A 69 15.72 2.32 25.63
N VAL A 70 16.59 2.68 26.56
CA VAL A 70 16.19 3.04 27.91
C VAL A 70 15.85 4.52 27.93
N CYS A 71 14.68 4.85 28.47
CA CYS A 71 14.19 6.21 28.69
C CYS A 71 13.72 6.35 30.14
N GLU A 72 13.34 7.55 30.56
CA GLU A 72 12.94 7.83 31.96
C GLU A 72 11.81 6.92 32.46
N ALA A 73 10.87 6.55 31.58
CA ALA A 73 9.74 5.68 31.89
C ALA A 73 10.03 4.17 31.72
N GLY A 74 11.28 3.77 31.45
CA GLY A 74 11.67 2.38 31.24
C GLY A 74 12.19 2.11 29.82
N VAL A 75 11.43 1.35 29.03
CA VAL A 75 11.81 1.00 27.64
C VAL A 75 10.99 1.84 26.67
N CYS A 76 11.68 2.55 25.78
CA CYS A 76 11.06 3.31 24.69
C CYS A 76 11.32 2.62 23.35
N VAL A 77 10.32 2.64 22.48
CA VAL A 77 10.37 2.14 21.10
C VAL A 77 10.01 3.29 20.16
N ASN A 78 10.75 3.43 19.05
CA ASN A 78 10.39 4.42 18.03
C ASN A 78 9.10 4.02 17.29
N ARG A 79 8.54 4.95 16.51
CA ARG A 79 7.33 4.72 15.70
C ARG A 79 7.50 3.72 14.55
N GLY A 80 8.72 3.25 14.29
CA GLY A 80 9.07 2.45 13.13
C GLY A 80 9.36 3.30 11.89
N ILE A 81 10.26 2.81 11.04
CA ILE A 81 10.68 3.44 9.79
C ILE A 81 10.51 2.41 8.67
N HIS A 82 9.67 2.68 7.67
CA HIS A 82 9.48 1.77 6.54
C HIS A 82 10.49 2.08 5.43
N LEU A 83 11.43 1.18 5.19
CA LEU A 83 12.32 1.24 4.04
C LEU A 83 11.69 0.50 2.86
N LYS A 84 11.41 1.25 1.80
CA LYS A 84 10.98 0.71 0.50
C LYS A 84 12.13 0.81 -0.47
N VAL A 85 12.46 -0.31 -1.12
CA VAL A 85 13.48 -0.37 -2.17
C VAL A 85 12.73 -0.64 -3.47
N ILE A 86 12.88 0.27 -4.43
CA ILE A 86 12.23 0.16 -5.74
C ILE A 86 13.29 -0.37 -6.69
N GLY A 87 13.11 -1.60 -7.14
CA GLY A 87 13.96 -2.20 -8.17
C GLY A 87 13.90 -1.41 -9.47
N ALA A 88 14.97 -1.47 -10.27
CA ALA A 88 15.00 -0.86 -11.60
C ALA A 88 13.87 -1.37 -12.51
N ASP A 89 13.43 -2.61 -12.28
CA ASP A 89 12.32 -3.25 -13.00
C ASP A 89 10.96 -2.63 -12.64
N SER A 90 10.83 -2.06 -11.44
CA SER A 90 9.62 -1.37 -10.97
C SER A 90 9.53 0.09 -11.43
N ALA A 91 10.59 0.67 -12.00
CA ALA A 91 10.50 1.97 -12.70
C ALA A 91 9.68 1.86 -14.01
N GLY A 92 9.43 0.64 -14.49
CA GLY A 92 8.58 0.32 -15.63
C GLY A 92 7.15 -0.11 -15.26
N GLU A 93 6.88 -0.49 -14.01
CA GLU A 93 5.55 -0.87 -13.55
C GLU A 93 4.79 0.37 -13.08
N LYS A 94 4.40 1.18 -14.06
CA LYS A 94 3.18 1.98 -13.93
C LYS A 94 2.07 0.96 -13.72
N VAL A 95 1.74 0.67 -12.47
CA VAL A 95 0.49 -0.02 -12.11
C VAL A 95 -0.60 0.80 -12.77
N TRP A 96 -1.03 0.36 -13.95
CA TRP A 96 -2.18 0.88 -14.65
C TRP A 96 -3.34 0.56 -13.72
N GLN A 97 -3.65 1.47 -12.81
CA GLN A 97 -4.96 1.51 -12.21
C GLN A 97 -5.90 1.71 -13.39
N PRO A 98 -6.73 0.70 -13.75
CA PRO A 98 -7.73 0.94 -14.76
C PRO A 98 -8.57 2.11 -14.23
N CYS A 99 -8.65 3.17 -15.00
CA CYS A 99 -9.38 4.38 -14.63
C CYS A 99 -10.88 4.07 -14.68
N TRP A 100 -11.36 3.27 -13.72
CA TRP A 100 -12.74 2.78 -13.63
C TRP A 100 -13.74 3.90 -13.31
N SER A 101 -13.31 5.14 -13.06
CA SER A 101 -14.26 6.22 -12.74
C SER A 101 -14.99 6.77 -13.96
N LEU A 102 -14.39 6.76 -15.15
CA LEU A 102 -15.05 7.26 -16.36
C LEU A 102 -16.08 6.27 -16.91
N GLY A 103 -15.77 4.97 -16.89
CA GLY A 103 -16.71 3.93 -17.34
C GLY A 103 -17.94 3.79 -16.43
N ILE A 104 -17.75 3.89 -15.11
CA ILE A 104 -18.84 3.77 -14.12
C ILE A 104 -19.78 4.99 -14.09
N CYS A 105 -19.33 6.17 -14.53
CA CYS A 105 -20.21 7.35 -14.57
C CYS A 105 -21.02 7.47 -15.86
N ILE A 106 -20.51 6.95 -16.98
CA ILE A 106 -21.18 7.07 -18.29
C ILE A 106 -22.34 6.07 -18.43
N LEU A 107 -22.19 4.87 -17.87
CA LEU A 107 -23.19 3.80 -17.97
C LEU A 107 -24.54 4.15 -17.30
N PRO A 108 -24.58 4.65 -16.05
CA PRO A 108 -25.82 5.05 -15.40
C PRO A 108 -26.49 6.24 -16.09
N ALA A 109 -25.70 7.22 -16.56
CA ALA A 109 -26.23 8.39 -17.26
C ALA A 109 -26.87 8.03 -18.61
N ALA A 110 -26.23 7.14 -19.38
CA ALA A 110 -26.77 6.66 -20.65
C ALA A 110 -28.04 5.81 -20.46
N LEU A 111 -28.08 4.95 -19.44
CA LEU A 111 -29.28 4.18 -19.09
C LEU A 111 -30.44 5.09 -18.68
N ALA A 112 -30.20 6.10 -17.84
CA ALA A 112 -31.23 7.05 -17.42
C ALA A 112 -31.80 7.83 -18.62
N LEU A 113 -30.95 8.29 -19.53
CA LEU A 113 -31.39 8.97 -20.77
C LEU A 113 -32.22 8.05 -21.67
N GLY A 114 -31.81 6.78 -21.83
CA GLY A 114 -32.57 5.79 -22.59
C GLY A 114 -33.96 5.55 -22.02
N PHE A 115 -34.07 5.39 -20.69
CA PHE A 115 -35.37 5.22 -20.02
C PHE A 115 -36.26 6.46 -20.17
N CYS A 116 -35.73 7.67 -20.03
CA CYS A 116 -36.49 8.90 -20.24
C CYS A 116 -37.01 9.04 -21.67
N ALA A 117 -36.21 8.67 -22.68
CA ALA A 117 -36.62 8.70 -24.08
C ALA A 117 -37.72 7.67 -24.37
N LEU A 118 -37.62 6.45 -23.82
CA LEU A 118 -38.65 5.43 -23.96
C LEU A 118 -39.98 5.88 -23.33
N ILE A 119 -39.95 6.36 -22.09
CA ILE A 119 -41.15 6.86 -21.39
C ILE A 119 -41.78 8.03 -22.16
N GLY A 120 -40.96 8.96 -22.67
CA GLY A 120 -41.42 10.06 -23.51
C GLY A 120 -42.08 9.58 -24.80
N PHE A 121 -41.53 8.56 -25.46
CA PHE A 121 -42.14 7.95 -26.64
C PHE A 121 -43.47 7.27 -26.31
N TYR A 122 -43.53 6.47 -25.24
CA TYR A 122 -44.77 5.81 -24.79
C TYR A 122 -45.88 6.81 -24.46
N LEU A 123 -45.57 7.88 -23.73
CA LEU A 123 -46.54 8.92 -23.39
C LEU A 123 -46.97 9.77 -24.60
N CYS A 124 -46.09 9.92 -25.60
CA CYS A 124 -46.43 10.61 -26.85
C CYS A 124 -47.26 9.73 -27.80
N THR A 125 -47.08 8.41 -27.78
CA THR A 125 -47.88 7.49 -28.59
C THR A 125 -49.31 7.31 -28.09
N ASP A 126 -49.57 7.52 -26.79
CA ASP A 126 -50.92 7.48 -26.22
C ASP A 126 -51.80 8.70 -26.60
N GLY A 127 -51.22 9.72 -27.24
CA GLY A 127 -51.92 10.93 -27.66
C GLY A 127 -52.59 10.88 -29.03
N TRP A 128 -52.17 9.98 -29.93
CA TRP A 128 -52.71 9.89 -31.29
C TRP A 128 -52.64 8.44 -31.80
N THR A 129 -53.68 7.66 -31.56
CA THR A 129 -54.51 7.03 -32.60
C THR A 129 -55.40 5.96 -31.97
N GLN A 130 -56.68 6.29 -31.84
CA GLN A 130 -57.74 5.32 -32.04
C GLN A 130 -57.48 4.60 -33.39
N GLN A 131 -57.77 3.31 -33.40
CA GLN A 131 -58.12 2.49 -34.57
C GLN A 131 -57.03 1.57 -35.18
N LYS A 132 -57.07 0.31 -34.71
CA LYS A 132 -56.86 -0.96 -35.43
C LYS A 132 -55.49 -1.22 -36.08
N VAL A 133 -54.74 -2.18 -35.54
CA VAL A 133 -54.33 -3.40 -36.27
C VAL A 133 -54.27 -4.57 -35.28
N PHE A 134 -55.21 -5.50 -35.42
CA PHE A 134 -55.09 -6.89 -34.95
C PHE A 134 -54.15 -7.61 -35.91
N LEU A 135 -53.08 -8.24 -35.43
CA LEU A 135 -52.46 -9.36 -36.13
C LEU A 135 -51.76 -10.31 -35.14
N ALA A 136 -52.54 -11.35 -34.82
CA ALA A 136 -52.17 -12.72 -34.51
C ALA A 136 -51.20 -13.00 -33.34
N ALA A 137 -51.81 -13.48 -32.25
CA ALA A 137 -51.19 -14.49 -31.40
C ALA A 137 -50.96 -15.80 -32.18
N GLY A 138 -49.84 -16.47 -31.91
CA GLY A 138 -49.51 -17.82 -32.35
C GLY A 138 -48.11 -17.90 -32.98
N LEU A 139 -47.25 -18.88 -32.72
CA LEU A 139 -47.26 -20.05 -31.85
C LEU A 139 -45.84 -20.65 -32.00
N VAL A 140 -45.04 -20.80 -30.94
CA VAL A 140 -44.04 -21.88 -30.83
C VAL A 140 -43.91 -22.25 -29.36
N THR A 141 -44.60 -23.31 -28.97
CA THR A 141 -44.29 -24.13 -27.79
C THR A 141 -44.03 -25.54 -28.30
N ILE A 142 -42.82 -26.04 -28.06
CA ILE A 142 -42.47 -27.46 -28.14
C ILE A 142 -41.98 -27.82 -26.74
N GLU A 143 -42.76 -28.60 -26.01
CA GLU A 143 -42.24 -29.69 -25.15
C GLU A 143 -43.40 -30.62 -24.78
N GLU A 144 -43.17 -31.90 -25.13
CA GLU A 144 -43.91 -33.18 -25.00
C GLU A 144 -45.35 -33.32 -25.53
#